data_AF-A0A2P6NB01-F1
#
_entry.id   AF-A0A2P6NB01-F1
#
_cell.length_a   1.000
_cell.length_b   1.000
_cell.length_c   1.000
_cell.angle_alpha   90.00
_cell.angle_beta   90.00
_cell.angle_gamma   90.00
#
_symmetry.space_group_name_H-M   'P 1'
#
loop_
_entity.id
_entity.type
_entity.pdbx_description
1 polymer ?
#
loop_
_entity_poly.entity_id
_entity_poly.type
_entity_poly.pdbx_seq_one_letter_code
_entity_poly.pdbx_strand_id
1 'polypeptide(L)'
;MLDHFTICTKGGIVLWSHTPMRLKGTPINDFIRTILLEERGGEESTDIDQYRLKWKMANDFDLLFIVVYQKMVEALYIDDLLKAVKKAFTTIHKQQLLDIKNGATKMGDLSSFDALFARIVKDLEAEVINQKKEQKKPRPFNKEQKVGKKPAKEVVVEREEPEPVEEEKTEDTEGLSTEEMIERNKMKLRQKMEPKTKTSTKPKAAEGKKVLPKWNVDEGNKKLNYNPESKPEYDDNQTYEAGETKIDDISWIKADDEPASKSLLGNLFSKLTGNKVIQAEDLTDSMETFRQHLITKNVASDIATKLCESVATSLQGQKYPSLSSIKTVIRPAMQSALVRILTPRRHIDILRDALEAKKNKKPYTITFVGVNGVGKSTNLAKVCSYLQQNGLSVMMAACDTFRSGAVEQLKTHARRLKVEVYEKGYQSDATSIACDAIKHAKNNNINVVLIDTAGRMQDNAPLMMSLSQLVNTALPDLVLFVGEALVGNDAVDQLTKFNQALIDLSKDKNPRTIDGIILTKFDTIDDKVGAAISMVYSTGAPIVFLGVGQSYTDLRRMNVDVVTESLLRGLLKHHTKCKDDKGHIEEVIVRIRPQAH
;
A
#
# COMPACT_ATOMS: atom_id res chain seq x y z
N MET A 1 -21.48 -27.01 10.43
CA MET A 1 -21.40 -26.55 11.83
C MET A 1 -20.79 -25.17 11.82
N LEU A 2 -21.66 -24.20 12.04
CA LEU A 2 -21.37 -22.77 12.15
C LEU A 2 -20.94 -22.47 13.58
N ASP A 3 -19.79 -21.83 13.80
CA ASP A 3 -19.36 -21.46 15.15
C ASP A 3 -19.90 -20.09 15.55
N HIS A 4 -19.90 -19.14 14.61
CA HIS A 4 -20.41 -17.78 14.83
C HIS A 4 -20.83 -17.10 13.52
N PHE A 5 -21.85 -16.25 13.59
CA PHE A 5 -22.25 -15.34 12.53
C PHE A 5 -22.52 -13.96 13.13
N THR A 6 -22.03 -12.89 12.50
CA THR A 6 -22.33 -11.53 12.93
C THR A 6 -22.61 -10.62 11.74
N ILE A 7 -23.50 -9.65 11.97
CA ILE A 7 -23.83 -8.57 11.06
C ILE A 7 -23.47 -7.28 11.79
N CYS A 8 -22.54 -6.52 11.22
CA CYS A 8 -22.09 -5.25 11.77
C CYS A 8 -22.04 -4.16 10.70
N THR A 9 -22.04 -2.90 11.12
CA THR A 9 -21.75 -1.79 10.23
C THR A 9 -20.25 -1.78 9.88
N LYS A 10 -19.88 -1.13 8.78
CA LYS A 10 -18.46 -0.85 8.46
C LYS A 10 -17.75 -0.04 9.56
N GLY A 11 -18.51 0.70 10.38
CA GLY A 11 -18.00 1.40 11.56
C GLY A 11 -17.78 0.51 12.80
N GLY A 12 -18.04 -0.80 12.71
CA GLY A 12 -17.81 -1.76 13.79
C GLY A 12 -18.97 -1.91 14.78
N ILE A 13 -20.14 -1.30 14.52
CA ILE A 13 -21.33 -1.47 15.37
C ILE A 13 -21.97 -2.82 15.04
N VAL A 14 -22.03 -3.74 16.01
CA VAL A 14 -22.73 -5.02 15.85
C VAL A 14 -24.23 -4.78 15.88
N LEU A 15 -24.92 -5.15 14.80
CA LEU A 15 -26.37 -5.02 14.67
C LEU A 15 -27.10 -6.31 15.05
N TRP A 16 -26.49 -7.46 14.74
CA TRP A 16 -27.04 -8.77 15.06
C TRP A 16 -25.92 -9.80 15.11
N SER A 17 -26.02 -10.81 15.99
CA SER A 17 -25.06 -11.90 16.03
C SER A 17 -25.68 -13.19 16.54
N HIS A 18 -25.20 -14.32 16.04
CA HIS A 18 -25.58 -15.66 16.47
C HIS A 18 -24.33 -16.48 16.76
N THR A 19 -24.22 -17.01 17.97
CA THR A 19 -23.04 -17.74 18.44
C THR A 19 -23.42 -19.14 18.94
N PRO A 20 -23.57 -20.13 18.04
CA PRO A 20 -23.84 -21.51 18.43
C PRO A 20 -22.75 -22.11 19.32
N MET A 21 -21.48 -21.77 19.06
CA MET A 21 -20.33 -22.28 19.79
C MET A 21 -19.45 -21.13 20.26
N ARG A 22 -18.97 -21.22 21.51
CA ARG A 22 -18.06 -20.22 22.07
C ARG A 22 -16.74 -20.23 21.31
N LEU A 23 -16.38 -19.10 20.71
CA LEU A 23 -15.09 -18.92 20.05
C LEU A 23 -13.95 -18.91 21.08
N LYS A 24 -12.81 -19.51 20.74
CA LYS A 24 -11.55 -19.32 21.46
C LYS A 24 -10.83 -18.10 20.87
N GLY A 25 -10.27 -17.24 21.72
CA GLY A 25 -9.62 -16.01 21.26
C GLY A 25 -10.61 -14.95 20.77
N THR A 26 -10.14 -14.01 19.94
CA THR A 26 -10.92 -12.89 19.41
C THR A 26 -10.87 -12.77 17.88
N PRO A 27 -11.19 -13.85 17.14
CA PRO A 27 -10.98 -13.91 15.68
C PRO A 27 -11.71 -12.79 14.92
N ILE A 28 -12.83 -12.29 15.44
CA ILE A 28 -13.57 -11.16 14.86
C ILE A 28 -12.79 -9.85 15.02
N ASN A 29 -12.20 -9.61 16.19
CA ASN A 29 -11.41 -8.40 16.42
C ASN A 29 -10.13 -8.43 15.58
N ASP A 30 -9.52 -9.60 15.47
CA ASP A 30 -8.32 -9.80 14.66
C ASP A 30 -8.64 -9.61 13.18
N PHE A 31 -9.78 -10.12 12.70
CA PHE A 31 -10.32 -9.85 11.37
C PHE A 31 -10.59 -8.36 11.12
N ILE A 32 -11.23 -7.66 12.06
CA ILE A 32 -11.46 -6.22 11.93
C ILE A 32 -10.13 -5.48 11.81
N ARG A 33 -9.14 -5.83 12.64
CA ARG A 33 -7.81 -5.20 12.66
C ARG A 33 -7.02 -5.42 11.38
N THR A 34 -7.10 -6.62 10.82
CA THR A 34 -6.27 -7.07 9.69
C THR A 34 -6.91 -6.89 8.34
N ILE A 35 -8.23 -7.04 8.21
CA ILE A 35 -8.90 -7.09 6.90
C ILE A 35 -9.83 -5.91 6.69
N LEU A 36 -10.67 -5.58 7.68
CA LEU A 36 -11.57 -4.43 7.54
C LEU A 36 -10.79 -3.11 7.45
N LEU A 37 -9.72 -2.99 8.23
CA LEU A 37 -8.88 -1.80 8.20
C LEU A 37 -7.90 -1.80 7.01
N GLU A 38 -7.46 -2.96 6.48
CA GLU A 38 -6.48 -3.02 5.37
C GLU A 38 -7.13 -2.94 3.99
N GLU A 39 -8.46 -3.08 3.91
CA GLU A 39 -9.22 -3.13 2.65
C GLU A 39 -8.49 -3.90 1.54
N ARG A 40 -8.09 -5.13 1.84
CA ARG A 40 -7.72 -6.12 0.82
C ARG A 40 -9.00 -6.49 0.05
N GLY A 41 -9.47 -5.58 -0.79
CA GLY A 41 -10.65 -5.73 -1.62
C GLY A 41 -10.37 -6.73 -2.72
N GLY A 42 -10.61 -8.00 -2.44
CA GLY A 42 -10.49 -9.08 -3.42
C GLY A 42 -10.72 -10.47 -2.85
N GLU A 43 -10.35 -10.70 -1.59
CA GLU A 43 -10.55 -12.00 -0.94
C GLU A 43 -11.83 -11.98 -0.10
N GLU A 44 -12.74 -12.94 -0.29
CA GLU A 44 -13.96 -13.12 0.55
C GLU A 44 -13.73 -14.19 1.65
N SER A 45 -12.48 -14.56 1.92
CA SER A 45 -12.11 -15.55 2.92
C SER A 45 -10.72 -15.33 3.52
N THR A 46 -10.54 -15.61 4.80
CA THR A 46 -9.24 -15.63 5.47
C THR A 46 -9.18 -16.74 6.52
N ASP A 47 -7.97 -17.14 6.91
CA ASP A 47 -7.75 -18.05 8.02
C ASP A 47 -7.10 -17.29 9.18
N ILE A 48 -7.73 -17.33 10.37
CA ILE A 48 -7.21 -16.73 11.61
C ILE A 48 -7.20 -17.82 12.68
N ASP A 49 -6.01 -18.15 13.17
CA ASP A 49 -5.77 -19.26 14.10
C ASP A 49 -6.37 -20.59 13.59
N GLN A 50 -7.32 -21.14 14.35
CA GLN A 50 -8.04 -22.39 14.05
C GLN A 50 -9.33 -22.17 13.25
N TYR A 51 -9.66 -20.91 12.94
CA TYR A 51 -10.90 -20.53 12.29
C TYR A 51 -10.67 -20.08 10.85
N ARG A 52 -11.65 -20.36 10.01
CA ARG A 52 -11.83 -19.75 8.70
C ARG A 52 -12.96 -18.74 8.80
N LEU A 53 -12.71 -17.55 8.29
CA LEU A 53 -13.68 -16.48 8.22
C LEU A 53 -14.03 -16.24 6.77
N LYS A 54 -15.32 -16.09 6.48
CA LYS A 54 -15.82 -15.59 5.20
C LYS A 54 -16.72 -14.40 5.44
N TRP A 55 -16.85 -13.52 4.45
CA TRP A 55 -17.74 -12.37 4.60
C TRP A 55 -18.33 -11.88 3.29
N LYS A 56 -19.43 -11.14 3.38
CA LYS A 56 -20.00 -10.35 2.29
C LYS A 56 -20.40 -8.96 2.76
N MET A 57 -20.26 -7.97 1.87
CA MET A 57 -20.68 -6.59 2.15
C MET A 57 -22.05 -6.28 1.53
N ALA A 58 -22.82 -5.42 2.17
CA ALA A 58 -23.97 -4.73 1.59
C ALA A 58 -23.71 -3.21 1.65
N ASN A 59 -23.06 -2.67 0.60
CA ASN A 59 -22.60 -1.27 0.56
C ASN A 59 -23.72 -0.25 0.51
N ASP A 60 -24.88 -0.64 0.00
CA ASP A 60 -26.10 0.15 0.03
C ASP A 60 -26.49 0.57 1.45
N PHE A 61 -26.15 -0.26 2.46
CA PHE A 61 -26.43 -0.03 3.88
C PHE A 61 -25.18 0.05 4.76
N ASP A 62 -23.97 0.06 4.18
CA ASP A 62 -22.69 0.01 4.90
C ASP A 62 -22.59 -1.14 5.92
N LEU A 63 -23.05 -2.33 5.53
CA LEU A 63 -23.05 -3.53 6.36
C LEU A 63 -22.01 -4.56 5.93
N LEU A 64 -21.61 -5.36 6.90
CA LEU A 64 -20.74 -6.52 6.75
C LEU A 64 -21.39 -7.74 7.41
N PHE A 65 -21.43 -8.84 6.67
CA PHE A 65 -21.93 -10.14 7.09
C PHE A 65 -20.73 -11.06 7.24
N ILE A 66 -20.40 -11.48 8.46
CA ILE A 66 -19.22 -12.29 8.76
C ILE A 66 -19.67 -13.64 9.28
N VAL A 67 -19.04 -14.69 8.79
CA VAL A 67 -19.22 -16.06 9.26
C VAL A 67 -17.88 -16.66 9.69
N VAL A 68 -17.89 -17.34 10.85
CA VAL A 68 -16.72 -17.98 11.46
C VAL A 68 -17.02 -19.46 11.64
N TYR A 69 -16.10 -20.31 11.18
CA TYR A 69 -16.19 -21.77 11.32
C TYR A 69 -14.80 -22.41 11.38
N GLN A 70 -14.68 -23.63 11.89
CA GLN A 70 -13.39 -24.32 12.00
C GLN A 70 -12.75 -24.57 10.62
N LYS A 71 -11.46 -24.26 10.48
CA LYS A 71 -10.71 -24.43 9.23
C LYS A 71 -10.67 -25.87 8.72
N MET A 72 -10.69 -26.84 9.64
CA MET A 72 -10.67 -28.28 9.32
C MET A 72 -12.02 -28.78 8.75
N VAL A 73 -13.07 -27.97 8.76
CA VAL A 73 -14.42 -28.34 8.31
C VAL A 73 -14.70 -27.74 6.94
N GLU A 74 -14.96 -28.60 5.96
CA GLU A 74 -15.41 -28.17 4.64
C GLU A 74 -16.90 -27.81 4.69
N ALA A 75 -17.19 -26.51 4.78
CA ALA A 75 -18.53 -26.00 4.94
C ALA A 75 -19.10 -25.55 3.58
N LEU A 76 -19.71 -26.51 2.86
CA LEU A 76 -20.19 -26.34 1.47
C LEU A 76 -21.36 -25.34 1.31
N TYR A 77 -22.07 -24.99 2.37
CA TYR A 77 -23.25 -24.11 2.33
C TYR A 77 -22.98 -22.65 2.71
N ILE A 78 -21.73 -22.31 3.06
CA ILE A 78 -21.44 -21.01 3.70
C ILE A 78 -21.64 -19.82 2.75
N ASP A 79 -21.27 -19.97 1.48
CA ASP A 79 -21.43 -18.89 0.50
C ASP A 79 -22.91 -18.61 0.20
N ASP A 80 -23.72 -19.66 0.14
CA ASP A 80 -25.17 -19.57 -0.02
C ASP A 80 -25.83 -19.02 1.24
N LEU A 81 -25.34 -19.39 2.43
CA LEU A 81 -25.79 -18.83 3.71
C LEU A 81 -25.56 -17.32 3.76
N LEU A 82 -24.35 -16.85 3.43
CA LEU A 82 -24.03 -15.42 3.38
C LEU A 82 -24.94 -14.69 2.40
N LYS A 83 -25.20 -15.26 1.22
CA LYS A 83 -26.07 -14.68 0.19
C LYS A 83 -27.53 -14.60 0.64
N ALA A 84 -28.06 -15.69 1.22
CA ALA A 84 -29.44 -15.79 1.69
C ALA A 84 -29.69 -14.85 2.87
N VAL A 85 -28.79 -14.85 3.87
CA VAL A 85 -28.88 -13.98 5.04
C VAL A 85 -28.75 -12.51 4.66
N LYS A 86 -27.78 -12.15 3.81
CA LYS A 86 -27.65 -10.78 3.28
C LYS A 86 -28.96 -10.31 2.65
N LYS A 87 -29.55 -11.11 1.76
CA LYS A 87 -30.80 -10.76 1.06
C LYS A 87 -31.98 -10.63 2.04
N ALA A 88 -32.13 -11.58 2.96
CA ALA A 88 -33.24 -11.58 3.92
C ALA A 88 -33.14 -10.38 4.88
N PHE A 89 -31.97 -10.17 5.47
CA PHE A 89 -31.74 -9.12 6.46
C PHE A 89 -31.94 -7.72 5.89
N THR A 90 -31.37 -7.43 4.71
CA THR A 90 -31.53 -6.11 4.07
C THR A 90 -32.94 -5.85 3.55
N THR A 91 -33.71 -6.91 3.23
CA THR A 91 -35.11 -6.76 2.82
C THR A 91 -36.02 -6.46 4.00
N ILE A 92 -35.85 -7.19 5.11
CA ILE A 92 -36.70 -7.07 6.29
C ILE A 92 -36.45 -5.75 7.01
N HIS A 93 -35.17 -5.40 7.21
CA HIS A 93 -34.79 -4.25 8.03
C HIS A 93 -34.48 -3.00 7.20
N LYS A 94 -34.92 -2.96 5.93
CA LYS A 94 -34.55 -1.92 4.96
C LYS A 94 -34.68 -0.50 5.50
N GLN A 95 -35.81 -0.16 6.14
CA GLN A 95 -36.05 1.19 6.64
C GLN A 95 -35.13 1.52 7.83
N GLN A 96 -35.04 0.62 8.81
CA GLN A 96 -34.18 0.76 9.98
C GLN A 96 -32.70 0.92 9.58
N LEU A 97 -32.25 0.19 8.54
CA LEU A 97 -30.89 0.28 8.03
C LEU A 97 -30.61 1.62 7.32
N LEU A 98 -31.60 2.19 6.62
CA LEU A 98 -31.48 3.54 6.05
C LEU A 98 -31.40 4.60 7.15
N ASP A 99 -32.18 4.46 8.21
CA ASP A 99 -32.17 5.39 9.33
C ASP A 99 -30.81 5.34 10.06
N ILE A 100 -30.27 4.14 10.31
CA ILE A 100 -28.93 3.94 10.90
C ILE A 100 -27.84 4.57 10.01
N LYS A 101 -27.91 4.36 8.69
CA LYS A 101 -26.97 4.96 7.74
C LYS A 101 -27.00 6.49 7.77
N ASN A 102 -28.18 7.08 7.99
CA ASN A 102 -28.37 8.53 8.07
C ASN A 102 -28.11 9.10 9.47
N GLY A 103 -27.54 8.33 10.40
CA GLY A 103 -27.12 8.80 11.71
C GLY A 103 -28.16 8.69 12.83
N ALA A 104 -29.23 7.90 12.64
CA ALA A 104 -30.18 7.63 13.72
C ALA A 104 -29.52 6.81 14.84
N THR A 105 -29.62 7.30 16.08
CA THR A 105 -29.05 6.68 17.29
C THR A 105 -29.95 5.62 17.93
N LYS A 106 -31.23 5.53 17.53
CA LYS A 106 -32.15 4.50 18.03
C LYS A 106 -32.03 3.24 17.18
N MET A 107 -31.33 2.24 17.70
CA MET A 107 -31.44 0.87 17.21
C MET A 107 -32.85 0.36 17.50
N GLY A 108 -33.65 0.13 16.44
CA GLY A 108 -34.84 -0.70 16.57
C GLY A 108 -34.45 -2.13 16.95
N ASP A 109 -35.37 -2.88 17.52
CA ASP A 109 -35.13 -4.28 17.85
C ASP A 109 -34.91 -5.11 16.56
N LEU A 110 -33.69 -5.60 16.38
CA LEU A 110 -33.26 -6.45 15.26
C LEU A 110 -33.21 -7.94 15.68
N SER A 111 -33.54 -8.26 16.93
CA SER A 111 -33.50 -9.64 17.46
C SER A 111 -34.55 -10.56 16.85
N SER A 112 -35.59 -10.00 16.21
CA SER A 112 -36.60 -10.77 15.47
C SER A 112 -36.05 -11.62 14.32
N PHE A 113 -34.79 -11.41 13.94
CA PHE A 113 -34.14 -12.15 12.86
C PHE A 113 -33.72 -13.59 13.25
N ASP A 114 -33.65 -13.92 14.54
CA ASP A 114 -33.15 -15.21 15.03
C ASP A 114 -33.89 -16.42 14.45
N ALA A 115 -35.23 -16.38 14.45
CA ALA A 115 -36.06 -17.47 13.95
C ALA A 115 -35.88 -17.70 12.44
N LEU A 116 -35.70 -16.62 11.69
CA LEU A 116 -35.50 -16.68 10.25
C LEU A 116 -34.09 -17.17 9.91
N PHE A 117 -33.08 -16.70 10.63
CA PHE A 117 -31.71 -17.19 10.49
C PHE A 117 -31.63 -18.70 10.76
N ALA A 118 -32.22 -19.17 11.86
CA ALA A 118 -32.24 -20.59 12.20
C ALA A 118 -32.91 -21.44 11.11
N ARG A 119 -33.98 -20.92 10.49
CA ARG A 119 -34.64 -21.57 9.35
C ARG A 119 -33.74 -21.64 8.12
N ILE A 120 -33.09 -20.54 7.73
CA ILE A 120 -32.16 -20.51 6.58
C ILE A 120 -31.04 -21.53 6.76
N VAL A 121 -30.41 -21.56 7.95
CA VAL A 121 -29.33 -22.52 8.24
C VAL A 121 -29.83 -23.96 8.11
N LYS A 122 -30.99 -24.27 8.69
CA LYS A 122 -31.58 -25.61 8.64
C LYS A 122 -31.90 -26.06 7.20
N ASP A 123 -32.47 -25.18 6.40
CA ASP A 123 -32.84 -25.48 5.01
C ASP A 123 -31.58 -25.75 4.16
N LEU A 124 -30.54 -24.93 4.29
CA LEU A 124 -29.26 -25.11 3.58
C LEU A 124 -28.49 -26.36 4.04
N GLU A 125 -28.47 -26.66 5.33
CA GLU A 125 -27.85 -27.88 5.84
C GLU A 125 -28.58 -29.14 5.34
N ALA A 126 -29.91 -29.09 5.22
CA ALA A 126 -30.70 -30.18 4.66
C ALA A 126 -30.43 -30.40 3.18
N GLU A 127 -30.24 -29.33 2.39
CA GLU A 127 -29.87 -29.41 0.98
C GLU A 127 -28.51 -30.10 0.79
N VAL A 128 -27.49 -29.74 1.57
CA VAL A 128 -26.17 -30.38 1.51
C VAL A 128 -26.26 -31.86 1.88
N ILE A 129 -27.06 -32.22 2.88
CA ILE A 129 -27.28 -33.62 3.27
C ILE A 129 -27.97 -34.40 2.13
N ASN A 130 -28.94 -33.80 1.46
CA ASN A 130 -29.66 -34.44 0.35
C ASN A 130 -28.76 -34.62 -0.88
N GLN A 131 -27.94 -33.63 -1.23
CA GLN A 131 -26.94 -33.74 -2.31
C GLN A 131 -25.94 -34.88 -2.04
N LYS A 132 -25.46 -35.02 -0.79
CA LYS A 132 -24.60 -36.14 -0.39
C LYS A 132 -25.30 -37.50 -0.45
N LYS A 133 -26.63 -37.56 -0.29
CA LYS A 133 -27.44 -38.79 -0.41
C LYS A 133 -27.71 -39.15 -1.87
N GLU A 134 -27.94 -38.18 -2.74
CA GLU A 134 -28.17 -38.41 -4.17
C GLU A 134 -26.91 -38.89 -4.89
N GLN A 135 -25.74 -38.37 -4.51
CA GLN A 135 -24.45 -38.87 -5.01
C GLN A 135 -24.11 -40.30 -4.55
N LYS A 136 -24.81 -40.84 -3.53
CA LYS A 136 -24.61 -42.19 -2.98
C LYS A 136 -25.63 -43.23 -3.44
N LYS A 137 -26.57 -42.91 -4.34
CA LYS A 137 -27.50 -43.92 -4.89
C LYS A 137 -26.81 -44.79 -5.96
N PRO A 138 -26.74 -46.13 -5.81
CA PRO A 138 -26.25 -46.99 -6.88
C PRO A 138 -27.23 -46.98 -8.07
N ARG A 139 -26.70 -46.97 -9.30
CA ARG A 139 -27.51 -47.05 -10.53
C ARG A 139 -28.33 -48.36 -10.52
N PRO A 140 -29.63 -48.35 -10.88
CA PRO A 140 -30.42 -49.57 -10.88
C PRO A 140 -29.94 -50.54 -11.96
N PHE A 141 -29.74 -51.78 -11.56
CA PHE A 141 -29.33 -52.90 -12.42
C PHE A 141 -30.57 -53.45 -13.13
N ASN A 142 -30.67 -53.22 -14.44
CA ASN A 142 -31.80 -53.71 -15.25
C ASN A 142 -31.57 -55.18 -15.64
N LYS A 143 -32.53 -56.06 -15.33
CA LYS A 143 -32.50 -57.51 -15.61
C LYS A 143 -33.54 -57.87 -16.68
N GLU A 144 -33.11 -58.03 -17.92
CA GLU A 144 -33.78 -58.68 -19.07
C GLU A 144 -32.69 -58.79 -20.16
N GLN A 145 -32.29 -59.90 -20.79
CA GLN A 145 -32.88 -61.19 -21.14
C GLN A 145 -31.81 -62.31 -21.16
N LYS A 146 -32.28 -63.55 -21.15
CA LYS A 146 -31.54 -64.82 -21.08
C LYS A 146 -30.68 -65.14 -22.33
N VAL A 147 -29.44 -65.54 -22.06
CA VAL A 147 -28.72 -66.76 -22.52
C VAL A 147 -29.00 -67.29 -23.94
N GLY A 148 -27.96 -67.21 -24.79
CA GLY A 148 -27.80 -68.00 -26.01
C GLY A 148 -26.31 -68.25 -26.34
N LYS A 149 -25.72 -69.27 -25.69
CA LYS A 149 -24.56 -70.12 -26.03
C LYS A 149 -23.36 -69.59 -26.89
N LYS A 150 -22.17 -69.92 -26.33
CA LYS A 150 -20.95 -70.53 -26.95
C LYS A 150 -19.80 -69.58 -27.40
N PRO A 151 -18.54 -70.09 -27.43
CA PRO A 151 -17.54 -69.72 -26.44
C PRO A 151 -16.34 -68.91 -26.99
N ALA A 152 -15.60 -68.35 -26.03
CA ALA A 152 -14.18 -67.98 -26.01
C ALA A 152 -13.43 -67.81 -27.34
N LYS A 153 -12.95 -66.58 -27.56
CA LYS A 153 -11.60 -66.27 -28.07
C LYS A 153 -11.22 -64.85 -27.69
N GLU A 154 -10.06 -64.71 -27.06
CA GLU A 154 -9.34 -63.45 -26.90
C GLU A 154 -9.04 -62.85 -28.28
N VAL A 155 -9.47 -61.61 -28.52
CA VAL A 155 -8.81 -60.67 -29.43
C VAL A 155 -9.05 -59.25 -28.91
N VAL A 156 -7.92 -58.61 -28.56
CA VAL A 156 -7.53 -57.21 -28.72
C VAL A 156 -8.58 -56.28 -29.35
N VAL A 157 -8.81 -55.12 -28.72
CA VAL A 157 -9.37 -53.93 -29.39
C VAL A 157 -8.35 -52.82 -29.33
N GLU A 158 -7.87 -52.46 -30.52
CA GLU A 158 -7.12 -51.25 -30.86
C GLU A 158 -7.81 -49.98 -30.33
N ARG A 159 -7.00 -49.05 -29.87
CA ARG A 159 -7.29 -47.62 -29.99
C ARG A 159 -6.12 -46.98 -30.73
N GLU A 160 -6.48 -46.26 -31.79
CA GLU A 160 -5.60 -45.49 -32.65
C GLU A 160 -4.77 -44.46 -31.88
N GLU A 161 -3.56 -44.30 -32.40
CA GLU A 161 -2.40 -43.57 -31.91
C GLU A 161 -2.51 -42.05 -32.12
N PRO A 162 -1.82 -41.23 -31.32
CA PRO A 162 -1.16 -40.02 -31.80
C PRO A 162 0.29 -40.33 -32.26
N GLU A 163 0.69 -39.74 -33.39
CA GLU A 163 1.99 -39.90 -34.06
C GLU A 163 3.23 -39.58 -33.16
N PRO A 164 4.41 -40.16 -33.47
CA PRO A 164 5.52 -40.26 -32.54
C PRO A 164 6.48 -39.06 -32.58
N VAL A 165 7.01 -38.71 -31.40
CA VAL A 165 8.24 -37.93 -31.24
C VAL A 165 9.38 -38.92 -31.00
N GLU A 166 10.44 -38.80 -31.80
CA GLU A 166 11.61 -39.67 -31.82
C GLU A 166 12.32 -39.75 -30.45
N GLU A 167 12.64 -40.97 -30.03
CA GLU A 167 13.52 -41.30 -28.91
C GLU A 167 14.99 -41.06 -29.28
N GLU A 168 15.74 -40.38 -28.40
CA GLU A 168 17.18 -40.59 -28.26
C GLU A 168 17.45 -41.43 -27.00
N LYS A 169 18.28 -42.45 -27.21
CA LYS A 169 18.53 -43.61 -26.35
C LYS A 169 19.14 -43.25 -24.99
N THR A 170 18.59 -43.86 -23.94
CA THR A 170 19.27 -44.05 -22.65
C THR A 170 20.18 -45.28 -22.74
N GLU A 171 21.49 -45.09 -22.63
CA GLU A 171 22.45 -46.16 -22.34
C GLU A 171 22.73 -46.24 -20.83
N ASP A 172 22.46 -47.43 -20.29
CA ASP A 172 23.06 -48.15 -19.18
C ASP A 172 23.88 -47.38 -18.13
N THR A 173 23.39 -47.46 -16.88
CA THR A 173 24.19 -47.17 -15.68
C THR A 173 24.10 -48.34 -14.71
N GLU A 174 25.06 -49.26 -14.80
CA GLU A 174 25.46 -50.08 -13.67
C GLU A 174 26.98 -49.97 -13.48
N GLY A 175 27.39 -49.48 -12.29
CA GLY A 175 28.74 -49.64 -11.75
C GLY A 175 29.77 -48.55 -12.04
N LEU A 176 29.66 -47.37 -11.42
CA LEU A 176 30.77 -46.39 -11.29
C LEU A 176 30.75 -45.70 -9.92
N SER A 177 31.93 -45.35 -9.40
CA SER A 177 32.13 -44.82 -8.05
C SER A 177 31.89 -43.30 -7.96
N THR A 178 31.59 -42.81 -6.74
CA THR A 178 31.21 -41.41 -6.44
C THR A 178 32.28 -40.37 -6.79
N GLU A 179 33.57 -40.74 -6.84
CA GLU A 179 34.64 -39.83 -7.27
C GLU A 179 34.64 -39.56 -8.79
N GLU A 180 34.27 -40.52 -9.62
CA GLU A 180 34.29 -40.40 -11.09
C GLU A 180 33.14 -39.50 -11.62
N MET A 181 32.01 -39.46 -10.90
CA MET A 181 30.90 -38.55 -11.17
C MET A 181 31.26 -37.08 -10.89
N ILE A 182 32.15 -36.80 -9.94
CA ILE A 182 32.58 -35.45 -9.56
C ILE A 182 33.54 -34.86 -10.60
N GLU A 183 34.47 -35.66 -11.15
CA GLU A 183 35.36 -35.22 -12.23
C GLU A 183 34.60 -34.95 -13.54
N ARG A 184 33.63 -35.79 -13.88
CA ARG A 184 32.81 -35.63 -15.09
C ARG A 184 31.98 -34.35 -15.07
N ASN A 185 31.50 -33.94 -13.89
CA ASN A 185 30.77 -32.69 -13.70
C ASN A 185 31.69 -31.45 -13.71
N LYS A 186 32.94 -31.57 -13.23
CA LYS A 186 33.96 -30.51 -13.34
C LYS A 186 34.42 -30.27 -14.79
N MET A 187 34.53 -31.32 -15.62
CA MET A 187 34.85 -31.16 -17.05
C MET A 187 33.73 -30.47 -17.84
N LYS A 188 32.46 -30.80 -17.56
CA LYS A 188 31.30 -30.13 -18.18
C LYS A 188 31.19 -28.64 -17.82
N LEU A 189 31.65 -28.24 -16.64
CA LEU A 189 31.74 -26.83 -16.24
C LEU A 189 32.86 -26.07 -16.96
N ARG A 190 34.01 -26.71 -17.22
CA ARG A 190 35.14 -26.11 -17.95
C ARG A 190 34.83 -25.85 -19.42
N GLN A 191 34.09 -26.75 -20.08
CA GLN A 191 33.67 -26.57 -21.48
C GLN A 191 32.64 -25.44 -21.68
N LYS A 192 32.01 -24.95 -20.61
CA LYS A 192 31.02 -23.86 -20.64
C LYS A 192 31.62 -22.46 -20.43
N MET A 193 32.92 -22.36 -20.14
CA MET A 193 33.57 -21.09 -19.74
C MET A 193 34.63 -20.56 -20.73
N GLU A 194 34.68 -21.01 -21.98
CA GLU A 194 35.56 -20.41 -23.00
C GLU A 194 34.91 -19.18 -23.68
N PRO A 195 35.62 -18.04 -23.79
CA PRO A 195 35.10 -16.85 -24.47
C PRO A 195 35.28 -16.95 -25.99
N LYS A 196 34.18 -16.81 -26.74
CA LYS A 196 34.22 -16.68 -28.21
C LYS A 196 34.76 -15.30 -28.62
N THR A 197 35.98 -15.30 -29.16
CA THR A 197 36.55 -14.18 -29.92
C THR A 197 35.88 -14.08 -31.30
N LYS A 198 35.47 -12.87 -31.70
CA LYS A 198 35.13 -12.53 -33.09
C LYS A 198 36.01 -11.37 -33.55
N THR A 199 36.85 -11.66 -34.53
CA THR A 199 37.61 -10.70 -35.35
C THR A 199 36.85 -10.38 -36.64
N SER A 200 36.68 -9.09 -36.99
CA SER A 200 36.74 -8.65 -38.39
C SER A 200 37.08 -7.15 -38.53
N THR A 201 38.24 -6.91 -39.14
CA THR A 201 38.62 -5.86 -40.12
C THR A 201 38.31 -4.37 -39.91
N LYS A 202 39.39 -3.57 -39.83
CA LYS A 202 39.48 -2.10 -39.98
C LYS A 202 39.08 -1.61 -41.40
N PRO A 203 38.67 -0.34 -41.53
CA PRO A 203 39.59 0.63 -42.14
C PRO A 203 39.71 2.00 -41.41
N LYS A 204 40.96 2.49 -41.44
CA LYS A 204 41.56 3.85 -41.38
C LYS A 204 40.95 5.01 -40.56
N ALA A 205 41.90 5.75 -39.98
CA ALA A 205 41.78 6.86 -39.03
C ALA A 205 41.39 8.21 -39.65
N ALA A 206 40.78 9.06 -38.82
CA ALA A 206 40.88 10.52 -38.90
C ALA A 206 41.03 11.06 -37.46
N GLU A 207 42.11 11.83 -37.25
CA GLU A 207 42.48 12.46 -35.98
C GLU A 207 41.53 13.61 -35.63
N GLY A 208 41.18 13.72 -34.34
CA GLY A 208 40.46 14.87 -33.79
C GLY A 208 40.71 14.98 -32.29
N LYS A 209 41.75 15.70 -31.90
CA LYS A 209 42.02 16.08 -30.51
C LYS A 209 40.84 16.92 -29.98
N LYS A 210 40.14 16.45 -28.95
CA LYS A 210 39.30 17.32 -28.09
C LYS A 210 39.86 17.31 -26.66
N VAL A 211 40.38 18.47 -26.30
CA VAL A 211 40.86 18.85 -24.96
C VAL A 211 39.66 18.97 -24.03
N LEU A 212 39.72 18.32 -22.87
CA LEU A 212 38.78 18.50 -21.76
C LEU A 212 39.07 19.84 -21.06
N PRO A 213 38.06 20.67 -20.73
CA PRO A 213 38.31 21.94 -20.06
C PRO A 213 38.62 21.71 -18.57
N LYS A 214 39.77 22.24 -18.14
CA LYS A 214 40.11 22.46 -16.73
C LYS A 214 39.18 23.51 -16.14
N TRP A 215 38.56 23.20 -15.00
CA TRP A 215 37.87 24.20 -14.18
C TRP A 215 38.89 24.88 -13.27
N ASN A 216 39.08 26.18 -13.46
CA ASN A 216 39.82 27.03 -12.54
C ASN A 216 38.96 27.30 -11.30
N VAL A 217 39.58 27.09 -10.15
CA VAL A 217 39.11 27.57 -8.85
C VAL A 217 39.66 28.99 -8.74
N ASP A 218 38.77 29.97 -8.68
CA ASP A 218 38.90 31.26 -7.98
C ASP A 218 38.01 32.31 -8.66
N GLU A 219 36.90 32.67 -7.99
CA GLU A 219 36.44 34.04 -7.75
C GLU A 219 34.98 34.01 -7.26
N GLY A 220 34.74 34.60 -6.09
CA GLY A 220 33.39 34.73 -5.56
C GLY A 220 33.28 34.81 -4.04
N ASN A 221 34.29 35.34 -3.36
CA ASN A 221 34.26 35.62 -1.94
C ASN A 221 33.31 36.82 -1.69
N LYS A 222 32.04 36.57 -1.33
CA LYS A 222 31.17 37.59 -0.73
C LYS A 222 30.79 37.17 0.68
N LYS A 223 31.36 37.93 1.63
CA LYS A 223 31.14 37.89 3.08
C LYS A 223 29.66 38.04 3.40
N LEU A 224 29.10 37.12 4.19
CA LEU A 224 27.89 37.37 4.99
C LEU A 224 28.33 37.52 6.44
N ASN A 225 28.24 38.76 6.92
CA ASN A 225 28.52 39.16 8.29
C ASN A 225 27.28 38.84 9.13
N TYR A 226 27.40 37.97 10.14
CA TYR A 226 26.31 37.65 11.06
C TYR A 226 26.42 38.57 12.28
N ASN A 227 25.43 39.44 12.48
CA ASN A 227 25.28 40.28 13.67
C ASN A 227 24.44 39.51 14.72
N PRO A 228 24.94 39.25 15.94
CA PRO A 228 24.27 38.36 16.90
C PRO A 228 23.26 39.07 17.84
N GLU A 229 22.76 40.26 17.47
CA GLU A 229 21.80 41.01 18.29
C GLU A 229 20.55 41.39 17.49
N SER A 230 19.67 40.41 17.31
CA SER A 230 18.24 40.65 17.15
C SER A 230 17.48 39.43 17.64
N LYS A 231 16.97 39.53 18.87
CA LYS A 231 15.92 38.63 19.36
C LYS A 231 14.62 39.03 18.66
N PRO A 232 13.86 38.11 18.04
CA PRO A 232 12.46 38.35 17.82
C PRO A 232 11.74 38.21 19.17
N GLU A 233 11.14 39.32 19.63
CA GLU A 233 10.07 39.29 20.63
C GLU A 233 8.91 38.45 20.08
N TYR A 234 8.52 37.42 20.82
CA TYR A 234 7.25 36.74 20.64
C TYR A 234 6.20 37.50 21.44
N ASP A 235 5.23 38.09 20.74
CA ASP A 235 4.02 38.64 21.34
C ASP A 235 3.09 37.47 21.72
N ASP A 236 3.06 37.16 23.01
CA ASP A 236 2.24 36.13 23.62
C ASP A 236 0.93 36.78 24.09
N ASN A 237 0.04 37.14 23.15
CA ASN A 237 -1.37 37.44 23.39
C ASN A 237 -2.15 37.65 22.07
N GLN A 238 -2.50 36.57 21.37
CA GLN A 238 -3.71 36.56 20.55
C GLN A 238 -4.50 35.26 20.75
N THR A 239 -5.53 35.39 21.58
CA THR A 239 -6.66 34.47 21.69
C THR A 239 -7.40 34.39 20.34
N TYR A 240 -7.58 33.18 19.81
CA TYR A 240 -8.47 32.94 18.68
C TYR A 240 -9.91 32.83 19.17
N GLU A 241 -10.68 33.92 19.03
CA GLU A 241 -12.14 33.86 19.10
C GLU A 241 -12.70 33.24 17.80
N ALA A 242 -13.62 32.30 17.96
CA ALA A 242 -14.39 31.71 16.86
C ALA A 242 -15.37 32.77 16.32
N GLY A 243 -15.06 33.35 15.16
CA GLY A 243 -15.94 34.26 14.44
C GLY A 243 -16.77 33.54 13.38
N GLU A 244 -18.07 33.42 13.62
CA GLU A 244 -19.08 33.09 12.62
C GLU A 244 -19.14 34.18 11.54
N THR A 245 -18.97 33.82 10.26
CA THR A 245 -19.31 34.71 9.14
C THR A 245 -20.59 34.26 8.46
N LYS A 246 -21.60 35.12 8.62
CA LYS A 246 -22.90 35.14 7.97
C LYS A 246 -22.76 35.14 6.45
N ILE A 247 -23.62 34.34 5.83
CA ILE A 247 -23.94 34.37 4.41
C ILE A 247 -25.01 35.44 4.26
N ASP A 248 -24.77 36.49 3.48
CA ASP A 248 -25.83 37.28 2.85
C ASP A 248 -25.36 37.84 1.50
N ASP A 249 -26.26 37.69 0.52
CA ASP A 249 -26.44 38.45 -0.71
C ASP A 249 -25.48 38.29 -1.90
N ILE A 250 -25.83 37.35 -2.79
CA ILE A 250 -25.81 37.60 -4.23
C ILE A 250 -27.21 37.34 -4.81
N SER A 251 -27.95 38.44 -4.94
CA SER A 251 -29.23 38.59 -5.60
C SER A 251 -29.05 38.75 -7.12
N TRP A 252 -29.32 37.71 -7.91
CA TRP A 252 -29.71 37.86 -9.33
C TRP A 252 -30.62 36.69 -9.75
N ILE A 253 -31.90 36.79 -9.39
CA ILE A 253 -33.08 36.44 -10.20
C ILE A 253 -34.28 37.04 -9.44
N LYS A 254 -34.72 38.23 -9.87
CA LYS A 254 -36.09 38.67 -9.58
C LYS A 254 -36.98 38.07 -10.65
N ALA A 255 -38.02 37.41 -10.19
CA ALA A 255 -39.15 36.94 -10.97
C ALA A 255 -39.96 38.14 -11.46
N ASP A 256 -40.26 38.15 -12.76
CA ASP A 256 -41.42 38.83 -13.30
C ASP A 256 -42.47 37.73 -13.61
N ASP A 257 -43.59 37.78 -12.89
CA ASP A 257 -44.78 36.97 -13.12
C ASP A 257 -45.65 37.61 -14.21
N GLU A 258 -46.06 36.83 -15.21
CA GLU A 258 -47.46 36.70 -15.68
C GLU A 258 -47.56 35.60 -16.78
N PRO A 259 -48.73 34.98 -16.96
CA PRO A 259 -48.85 33.52 -17.07
C PRO A 259 -49.19 33.01 -18.48
N ALA A 260 -48.65 31.85 -18.87
CA ALA A 260 -49.25 31.07 -19.96
C ALA A 260 -48.93 29.56 -19.91
N SER A 261 -50.01 28.78 -19.94
CA SER A 261 -50.12 27.35 -20.22
C SER A 261 -49.53 26.34 -19.23
N LYS A 262 -50.41 25.97 -18.29
CA LYS A 262 -50.42 24.68 -17.60
C LYS A 262 -50.43 23.51 -18.61
N SER A 263 -49.85 22.40 -18.15
CA SER A 263 -50.36 21.03 -18.38
C SER A 263 -49.61 20.07 -19.33
N LEU A 264 -48.28 20.16 -19.46
CA LEU A 264 -47.49 19.05 -20.06
C LEU A 264 -46.18 18.66 -19.33
N LEU A 265 -45.70 19.43 -18.35
CA LEU A 265 -44.42 19.15 -17.67
C LEU A 265 -44.54 18.41 -16.31
N GLY A 266 -45.74 18.30 -15.74
CA GLY A 266 -45.96 17.69 -14.42
C GLY A 266 -45.74 16.16 -14.36
N ASN A 267 -45.80 15.46 -15.50
CA ASN A 267 -45.63 14.00 -15.57
C ASN A 267 -44.25 13.54 -16.07
N LEU A 268 -43.37 14.47 -16.44
CA LEU A 268 -41.99 14.18 -16.86
C LEU A 268 -40.96 14.44 -15.76
N PHE A 269 -41.24 15.35 -14.83
CA PHE A 269 -40.31 15.68 -13.74
C PHE A 269 -40.26 14.65 -12.61
N SER A 270 -41.30 13.84 -12.41
CA SER A 270 -41.32 12.81 -11.35
C SER A 270 -40.52 11.53 -11.70
N LYS A 271 -40.17 11.34 -12.99
CA LYS A 271 -39.33 10.22 -13.45
C LYS A 271 -37.84 10.57 -13.52
N LEU A 272 -37.48 11.85 -13.40
CA LEU A 272 -36.11 12.34 -13.53
C LEU A 272 -35.44 12.65 -12.18
N THR A 273 -36.19 12.66 -11.08
CA THR A 273 -35.70 12.86 -9.70
C THR A 273 -35.33 11.55 -8.97
N GLY A 274 -35.11 10.46 -9.71
CA GLY A 274 -34.76 9.15 -9.13
C GLY A 274 -33.25 9.00 -8.88
N ASN A 275 -32.87 8.39 -7.76
CA ASN A 275 -31.48 7.96 -7.56
C ASN A 275 -31.19 6.72 -8.43
N LYS A 276 -30.10 6.73 -9.20
CA LYS A 276 -29.60 5.54 -9.92
C LYS A 276 -28.74 4.70 -8.97
N VAL A 277 -28.89 3.38 -9.05
CA VAL A 277 -28.02 2.42 -8.34
C VAL A 277 -26.82 2.11 -9.22
N ILE A 278 -25.63 2.18 -8.64
CA ILE A 278 -24.37 1.87 -9.34
C ILE A 278 -24.26 0.36 -9.54
N GLN A 279 -24.23 -0.08 -10.80
CA GLN A 279 -23.92 -1.46 -11.17
C GLN A 279 -22.42 -1.62 -11.48
N ALA A 280 -21.94 -2.86 -11.55
CA ALA A 280 -20.53 -3.15 -11.83
C ALA A 280 -20.13 -2.62 -13.22
N GLU A 281 -21.00 -2.79 -14.20
CA GLU A 281 -20.78 -2.42 -15.59
C GLU A 281 -20.70 -0.90 -15.79
N ASP A 282 -21.38 -0.12 -14.93
CA ASP A 282 -21.33 1.34 -14.97
C ASP A 282 -19.92 1.88 -14.60
N LEU A 283 -19.11 1.09 -13.89
CA LEU A 283 -17.82 1.51 -13.32
C LEU A 283 -16.62 1.15 -14.20
N THR A 284 -16.71 0.10 -15.03
CA THR A 284 -15.56 -0.51 -15.72
C THR A 284 -14.69 0.49 -16.46
N ASP A 285 -15.26 1.26 -17.40
CA ASP A 285 -14.49 2.22 -18.23
C ASP A 285 -13.86 3.36 -17.40
N SER A 286 -14.61 3.82 -16.39
CA SER A 286 -14.13 4.88 -15.50
C SER A 286 -12.99 4.37 -14.63
N MET A 287 -13.10 3.17 -14.07
CA MET A 287 -12.06 2.56 -13.25
C MET A 287 -10.78 2.31 -14.05
N GLU A 288 -10.90 1.87 -15.30
CA GLU A 288 -9.74 1.70 -16.18
C GLU A 288 -9.05 3.05 -16.47
N THR A 289 -9.82 4.12 -16.67
CA THR A 289 -9.27 5.48 -16.81
C THR A 289 -8.52 5.93 -15.56
N PHE A 290 -9.08 5.68 -14.37
CA PHE A 290 -8.42 5.98 -13.09
C PHE A 290 -7.15 5.15 -12.90
N ARG A 291 -7.19 3.85 -13.22
CA ARG A 291 -6.05 2.92 -13.13
C ARG A 291 -4.89 3.43 -13.99
N GLN A 292 -5.15 3.74 -15.25
CA GLN A 292 -4.13 4.24 -16.16
C GLN A 292 -3.58 5.61 -15.73
N HIS A 293 -4.43 6.47 -15.17
CA HIS A 293 -4.00 7.76 -14.62
C HIS A 293 -3.04 7.58 -13.43
N LEU A 294 -3.39 6.73 -12.47
CA LEU A 294 -2.55 6.44 -11.30
C LEU A 294 -1.19 5.88 -11.72
N ILE A 295 -1.16 4.97 -12.70
CA ILE A 295 0.11 4.44 -13.26
C ILE A 295 0.94 5.56 -13.88
N THR A 296 0.33 6.47 -14.63
CA THR A 296 1.01 7.63 -15.24
C THR A 296 1.60 8.56 -14.17
N LYS A 297 0.96 8.62 -12.99
CA LYS A 297 1.42 9.33 -11.80
C LYS A 297 2.45 8.55 -10.98
N ASN A 298 3.02 7.48 -11.52
CA ASN A 298 4.05 6.63 -10.88
C ASN A 298 3.53 5.78 -9.71
N VAL A 299 2.25 5.40 -9.71
CA VAL A 299 1.73 4.35 -8.83
C VAL A 299 2.03 2.98 -9.45
N ALA A 300 2.45 2.01 -8.64
CA ALA A 300 2.71 0.65 -9.11
C ALA A 300 1.45 0.04 -9.73
N SER A 301 1.61 -0.69 -10.85
CA SER A 301 0.48 -1.18 -11.65
C SER A 301 -0.46 -2.10 -10.86
N ASP A 302 0.11 -3.01 -10.07
CA ASP A 302 -0.66 -3.93 -9.23
C ASP A 302 -1.42 -3.19 -8.11
N ILE A 303 -0.81 -2.15 -7.53
CA ILE A 303 -1.43 -1.31 -6.50
C ILE A 303 -2.54 -0.46 -7.09
N ALA A 304 -2.34 0.11 -8.27
CA ALA A 304 -3.38 0.85 -9.00
C ALA A 304 -4.59 -0.05 -9.30
N THR A 305 -4.35 -1.28 -9.76
CA THR A 305 -5.42 -2.28 -9.99
C THR A 305 -6.19 -2.60 -8.71
N LYS A 306 -5.49 -3.00 -7.65
CA LYS A 306 -6.12 -3.32 -6.34
C LYS A 306 -6.91 -2.15 -5.77
N LEU A 307 -6.39 -0.93 -5.90
CA LEU A 307 -7.06 0.28 -5.44
C LEU A 307 -8.36 0.53 -6.23
N CYS A 308 -8.31 0.43 -7.56
CA CYS A 308 -9.49 0.58 -8.41
C CYS A 308 -10.54 -0.51 -8.14
N GLU A 309 -10.13 -1.76 -7.96
CA GLU A 309 -11.03 -2.88 -7.60
C GLU A 309 -11.70 -2.66 -6.25
N SER A 310 -10.95 -2.23 -5.24
CA SER A 310 -11.49 -1.92 -3.91
C SER A 310 -12.50 -0.77 -3.97
N VAL A 311 -12.15 0.33 -4.67
CA VAL A 311 -13.06 1.47 -4.84
C VAL A 311 -14.31 1.06 -5.62
N ALA A 312 -14.18 0.31 -6.71
CA ALA A 312 -15.32 -0.17 -7.49
C ALA A 312 -16.26 -1.04 -6.63
N THR A 313 -15.69 -1.98 -5.88
CA THR A 313 -16.43 -2.83 -4.95
C THR A 313 -17.15 -2.00 -3.88
N SER A 314 -16.53 -0.93 -3.37
CA SER A 314 -17.14 -0.06 -2.35
C SER A 314 -18.33 0.75 -2.89
N LEU A 315 -18.33 1.08 -4.18
CA LEU A 315 -19.35 1.90 -4.85
C LEU A 315 -20.53 1.08 -5.37
N GLN A 316 -20.34 -0.20 -5.71
CA GLN A 316 -21.41 -1.06 -6.19
C GLN A 316 -22.58 -1.12 -5.21
N GLY A 317 -23.79 -0.89 -5.72
CA GLY A 317 -25.02 -0.84 -4.93
C GLY A 317 -25.32 0.51 -4.29
N GLN A 318 -24.37 1.46 -4.29
CA GLN A 318 -24.64 2.81 -3.81
C GLN A 318 -25.56 3.56 -4.77
N LYS A 319 -26.26 4.56 -4.22
CA LYS A 319 -27.20 5.42 -4.93
C LYS A 319 -26.56 6.77 -5.22
N TYR A 320 -26.78 7.29 -6.43
CA TYR A 320 -26.37 8.65 -6.79
C TYR A 320 -27.47 9.37 -7.56
N PRO A 321 -27.50 10.72 -7.53
CA PRO A 321 -28.49 11.48 -8.28
C PRO A 321 -28.40 11.16 -9.79
N SER A 322 -29.54 10.87 -10.41
CA SER A 322 -29.65 10.57 -11.86
C SER A 322 -29.02 11.62 -12.77
N LEU A 323 -29.01 12.88 -12.34
CA LEU A 323 -28.49 14.03 -13.10
C LEU A 323 -26.98 14.21 -12.95
N SER A 324 -26.33 13.50 -12.03
CA SER A 324 -24.90 13.61 -11.77
C SER A 324 -24.11 12.58 -12.58
N SER A 325 -22.91 12.94 -13.05
CA SER A 325 -22.00 11.98 -13.66
C SER A 325 -21.47 11.00 -12.62
N ILE A 326 -21.33 9.72 -12.96
CA ILE A 326 -20.74 8.72 -12.06
C ILE A 326 -19.33 9.11 -11.58
N LYS A 327 -18.59 9.91 -12.38
CA LYS A 327 -17.28 10.47 -12.02
C LYS A 327 -17.33 11.36 -10.76
N THR A 328 -18.46 12.02 -10.50
CA THR A 328 -18.67 12.84 -9.30
C THR A 328 -18.75 12.02 -8.01
N VAL A 329 -19.06 10.73 -8.13
CA VAL A 329 -19.09 9.77 -7.01
C VAL A 329 -17.76 9.02 -6.90
N ILE A 330 -17.16 8.67 -8.04
CA ILE A 330 -15.88 7.93 -8.09
C ILE A 330 -14.74 8.76 -7.51
N ARG A 331 -14.63 10.05 -7.85
CA ARG A 331 -13.49 10.88 -7.40
C ARG A 331 -13.44 11.00 -5.86
N PRO A 332 -14.52 11.38 -5.15
CA PRO A 332 -14.50 11.42 -3.68
C PRO A 332 -14.18 10.06 -3.04
N ALA A 333 -14.70 8.96 -3.60
CA ALA A 333 -14.41 7.61 -3.11
C ALA A 333 -12.93 7.24 -3.31
N MET A 334 -12.36 7.56 -4.48
CA MET A 334 -10.93 7.37 -4.76
C MET A 334 -10.06 8.23 -3.84
N GLN A 335 -10.43 9.49 -3.63
CA GLN A 335 -9.72 10.38 -2.71
C GLN A 335 -9.74 9.82 -1.29
N SER A 336 -10.90 9.37 -0.81
CA SER A 336 -11.04 8.76 0.52
C SER A 336 -10.18 7.52 0.67
N ALA A 337 -10.12 6.67 -0.37
CA ALA A 337 -9.26 5.48 -0.38
C ALA A 337 -7.77 5.85 -0.33
N LEU A 338 -7.33 6.83 -1.11
CA LEU A 338 -5.94 7.32 -1.11
C LEU A 338 -5.55 7.97 0.23
N VAL A 339 -6.42 8.80 0.79
CA VAL A 339 -6.20 9.44 2.11
C VAL A 339 -6.04 8.37 3.17
N ARG A 340 -6.89 7.34 3.17
CA ARG A 340 -6.81 6.23 4.11
C ARG A 340 -5.50 5.45 4.00
N ILE A 341 -5.01 5.22 2.77
CA ILE A 341 -3.72 4.54 2.57
C ILE A 341 -2.58 5.39 3.12
N LEU A 342 -2.55 6.68 2.79
CA LEU A 342 -1.47 7.59 3.19
C LEU A 342 -1.54 8.03 4.66
N THR A 343 -2.69 7.86 5.31
CA THR A 343 -2.86 8.15 6.74
C THR A 343 -2.37 6.94 7.52
N PRO A 344 -1.23 7.05 8.21
CA PRO A 344 -0.64 5.89 8.85
C PRO A 344 -1.41 5.49 10.08
N ARG A 345 -1.52 4.18 10.31
CA ARG A 345 -2.09 3.64 11.56
C ARG A 345 -1.20 3.93 12.78
N ARG A 346 0.11 3.99 12.55
CA ARG A 346 1.11 4.33 13.55
C ARG A 346 1.62 5.75 13.27
N HIS A 347 1.25 6.69 14.12
CA HIS A 347 1.78 8.05 14.05
C HIS A 347 3.23 8.03 14.57
N ILE A 348 4.17 8.46 13.73
CA ILE A 348 5.58 8.61 14.10
C ILE A 348 5.86 10.10 14.27
N ASP A 349 6.10 10.52 15.51
CA ASP A 349 6.53 11.88 15.81
C ASP A 349 7.91 11.84 16.45
N ILE A 350 8.92 11.98 15.61
CA ILE A 350 10.32 11.88 16.04
C ILE A 350 10.70 12.94 17.09
N LEU A 351 10.02 14.09 17.11
CA LEU A 351 10.30 15.13 18.12
C LEU A 351 9.75 14.72 19.47
N ARG A 352 8.48 14.29 19.49
CA ARG A 352 7.84 13.80 20.71
C ARG A 352 8.62 12.63 21.31
N ASP A 353 8.96 11.64 20.47
CA ASP A 353 9.66 10.44 20.91
C ASP A 353 11.07 10.76 21.44
N ALA A 354 11.79 11.67 20.78
CA ALA A 354 13.09 12.13 21.24
C ALA A 354 13.03 12.92 22.56
N LEU A 355 12.00 13.76 22.74
CA LEU A 355 11.77 14.49 24.00
C LEU A 355 11.41 13.52 25.14
N GLU A 356 10.63 12.48 24.86
CA GLU A 356 10.30 11.44 25.83
C GLU A 356 11.55 10.61 26.22
N ALA A 357 12.37 10.20 25.25
CA ALA A 357 13.64 9.53 25.51
C ALA A 357 14.58 10.40 26.37
N LYS A 358 14.68 11.70 26.05
CA LYS A 358 15.43 12.69 26.82
C LYS A 358 14.93 12.77 28.28
N LYS A 359 13.62 12.80 28.51
CA LYS A 359 13.03 12.77 29.87
C LYS A 359 13.42 11.50 30.62
N ASN A 360 13.52 10.38 29.92
CA ASN A 360 13.96 9.10 30.46
C ASN A 360 15.49 8.93 30.56
N LYS A 361 16.27 10.01 30.32
CA LYS A 361 17.74 10.02 30.33
C LYS A 361 18.36 8.95 29.42
N LYS A 362 17.75 8.72 28.26
CA LYS A 362 18.24 7.81 27.22
C LYS A 362 18.38 8.57 25.90
N PRO A 363 19.45 8.32 25.12
CA PRO A 363 19.52 8.84 23.76
C PRO A 363 18.44 8.18 22.91
N TYR A 364 17.75 8.96 22.07
CA TYR A 364 16.87 8.45 21.03
C TYR A 364 17.70 8.09 19.80
N THR A 365 17.51 6.91 19.24
CA THR A 365 18.38 6.35 18.21
C THR A 365 17.63 6.11 16.91
N ILE A 366 18.12 6.70 15.82
CA ILE A 366 17.50 6.61 14.49
C ILE A 366 18.49 6.01 13.50
N THR A 367 18.14 4.88 12.89
CA THR A 367 18.96 4.20 11.87
C THR A 367 18.41 4.46 10.48
N PHE A 368 19.26 4.96 9.58
CA PHE A 368 18.90 5.24 8.19
C PHE A 368 19.37 4.10 7.29
N VAL A 369 18.43 3.47 6.59
CA VAL A 369 18.69 2.32 5.70
C VAL A 369 18.17 2.59 4.29
N GLY A 370 18.68 1.88 3.28
CA GLY A 370 18.24 2.01 1.89
C GLY A 370 19.36 1.82 0.88
N VAL A 371 19.01 1.76 -0.41
CA VAL A 371 19.95 1.45 -1.49
C VAL A 371 20.97 2.56 -1.75
N ASN A 372 21.90 2.34 -2.67
CA ASN A 372 22.93 3.30 -3.03
C ASN A 372 22.32 4.53 -3.74
N GLY A 373 22.86 5.72 -3.49
CA GLY A 373 22.48 6.94 -4.22
C GLY A 373 21.18 7.64 -3.79
N VAL A 374 20.38 7.03 -2.92
CA VAL A 374 19.07 7.54 -2.47
C VAL A 374 19.11 8.74 -1.51
N GLY A 375 20.30 9.25 -1.18
CA GLY A 375 20.44 10.42 -0.33
C GLY A 375 20.30 10.17 1.18
N LYS A 376 20.70 8.99 1.68
CA LYS A 376 20.73 8.65 3.12
C LYS A 376 21.48 9.70 3.96
N SER A 377 22.78 9.87 3.73
CA SER A 377 23.64 10.80 4.50
C SER A 377 23.14 12.24 4.41
N THR A 378 22.65 12.67 3.23
CA THR A 378 22.11 14.03 3.04
C THR A 378 20.84 14.24 3.85
N ASN A 379 19.88 13.32 3.81
CA ASN A 379 18.62 13.47 4.56
C ASN A 379 18.81 13.21 6.06
N LEU A 380 19.79 12.40 6.46
CA LEU A 380 20.24 12.31 7.84
C LEU A 380 20.71 13.68 8.34
N ALA A 381 21.51 14.41 7.56
CA ALA A 381 21.94 15.76 7.91
C ALA A 381 20.77 16.75 7.99
N LYS A 382 19.75 16.62 7.12
CA LYS A 382 18.51 17.41 7.22
C LYS A 382 17.73 17.10 8.50
N VAL A 383 17.57 15.83 8.86
CA VAL A 383 16.92 15.41 10.11
C VAL A 383 17.71 15.91 11.32
N CYS A 384 19.05 15.90 11.26
CA CYS A 384 19.89 16.52 12.28
C CYS A 384 19.58 18.01 12.45
N SER A 385 19.58 18.78 11.36
CA SER A 385 19.23 20.20 11.38
C SER A 385 17.82 20.43 11.95
N TYR A 386 16.85 19.61 11.56
CA TYR A 386 15.48 19.68 12.07
C TYR A 386 15.42 19.45 13.59
N LEU A 387 16.09 18.43 14.11
CA LEU A 387 16.13 18.14 15.54
C LEU A 387 16.87 19.23 16.34
N GLN A 388 17.98 19.76 15.81
CA GLN A 388 18.73 20.86 16.43
C GLN A 388 17.90 22.14 16.53
N GLN A 389 17.16 22.49 15.47
CA GLN A 389 16.25 23.65 15.47
C GLN A 389 15.15 23.52 16.53
N ASN A 390 14.84 22.29 16.96
CA ASN A 390 13.89 22.00 18.04
C ASN A 390 14.59 21.78 19.40
N GLY A 391 15.83 22.25 19.57
CA GLY A 391 16.53 22.28 20.86
C GLY A 391 17.08 20.93 21.37
N LEU A 392 17.20 19.93 20.49
CA LEU A 392 17.80 18.64 20.82
C LEU A 392 19.29 18.62 20.45
N SER A 393 20.12 18.08 21.34
CA SER A 393 21.51 17.75 21.01
C SER A 393 21.57 16.47 20.19
N VAL A 394 22.33 16.49 19.09
CA VAL A 394 22.38 15.40 18.11
C VAL A 394 23.83 15.03 17.84
N MET A 395 24.09 13.74 17.71
CA MET A 395 25.35 13.18 17.23
C MET A 395 25.10 12.27 16.03
N MET A 396 26.06 12.22 15.10
CA MET A 396 26.01 11.31 13.95
C MET A 396 26.96 10.12 14.18
N ALA A 397 26.56 8.91 13.81
CA ALA A 397 27.42 7.72 13.83
C ALA A 397 27.74 7.27 12.40
N ALA A 398 29.03 7.24 12.05
CA ALA A 398 29.49 6.90 10.71
C ALA A 398 29.60 5.38 10.53
N CYS A 399 28.48 4.72 10.22
CA CYS A 399 28.43 3.26 10.02
C CYS A 399 28.51 2.83 8.54
N ASP A 400 28.67 3.78 7.60
CA ASP A 400 29.08 3.51 6.22
C ASP A 400 30.61 3.38 6.14
N THR A 401 31.13 2.22 6.55
CA THR A 401 32.58 1.92 6.56
C THR A 401 33.10 1.29 5.26
N PHE A 402 32.23 1.11 4.26
CA PHE A 402 32.54 0.44 3.00
C PHE A 402 32.74 1.41 1.84
N ARG A 403 31.95 2.48 1.76
CA ARG A 403 31.99 3.42 0.64
C ARG A 403 33.07 4.49 0.86
N SER A 404 34.04 4.56 -0.06
CA SER A 404 35.06 5.61 -0.05
C SER A 404 34.46 7.02 -0.04
N GLY A 405 34.92 7.86 0.88
CA GLY A 405 34.47 9.24 1.08
C GLY A 405 33.19 9.40 1.92
N ALA A 406 32.56 8.31 2.37
CA ALA A 406 31.32 8.39 3.15
C ALA A 406 31.54 9.06 4.52
N VAL A 407 32.62 8.69 5.22
CA VAL A 407 32.96 9.28 6.52
C VAL A 407 33.27 10.77 6.37
N GLU A 408 34.00 11.17 5.33
CA GLU A 408 34.37 12.55 5.03
C GLU A 408 33.16 13.39 4.63
N GLN A 409 32.22 12.80 3.87
CA GLN A 409 30.94 13.42 3.57
C GLN A 409 30.17 13.71 4.86
N LEU A 410 30.05 12.73 5.76
CA LEU A 410 29.35 12.90 7.03
C LEU A 410 30.06 13.92 7.94
N LYS A 411 31.40 13.88 8.03
CA LYS A 411 32.21 14.87 8.75
C LYS A 411 32.03 16.28 8.20
N THR A 412 31.84 16.44 6.89
CA THR A 412 31.57 17.74 6.27
C THR A 412 30.20 18.27 6.71
N HIS A 413 29.17 17.43 6.73
CA HIS A 413 27.86 17.80 7.25
C HIS A 413 27.93 18.17 8.73
N ALA A 414 28.60 17.35 9.53
CA ALA A 414 28.72 17.55 10.95
C ALA A 414 29.48 18.84 11.31
N ARG A 415 30.56 19.17 10.58
CA ARG A 415 31.27 20.44 10.74
C ARG A 415 30.37 21.64 10.43
N ARG A 416 29.56 21.56 9.38
CA ARG A 416 28.62 22.63 9.00
C ARG A 416 27.50 22.81 10.04
N LEU A 417 27.00 21.70 10.59
CA LEU A 417 25.94 21.67 11.60
C LEU A 417 26.46 21.81 13.05
N LYS A 418 27.79 21.86 13.22
CA LYS A 418 28.49 21.90 14.51
C LYS A 418 28.05 20.77 15.45
N VAL A 419 27.95 19.55 14.91
CA VAL A 419 27.65 18.33 15.66
C VAL A 419 28.85 17.38 15.67
N GLU A 420 28.87 16.51 16.67
CA GLU A 420 29.86 15.45 16.79
C GLU A 420 29.59 14.29 15.82
N VAL A 421 30.66 13.67 15.33
CA VAL A 421 30.61 12.41 14.58
C VAL A 421 31.36 11.34 15.37
N TYR A 422 30.67 10.27 15.71
CA TYR A 422 31.29 9.05 16.23
C TYR A 422 31.73 8.15 15.06
N GLU A 423 33.02 7.86 14.99
CA GLU A 423 33.60 7.03 13.92
C GLU A 423 34.85 6.28 14.41
N LYS A 424 35.20 5.18 13.73
CA LYS A 424 36.41 4.37 13.99
C LYS A 424 37.21 4.11 12.70
N GLY A 425 37.14 5.02 11.72
CA GLY A 425 37.76 4.84 10.40
C GLY A 425 37.12 3.76 9.53
N TYR A 426 37.70 3.55 8.34
CA TYR A 426 37.28 2.55 7.36
C TYR A 426 37.57 1.11 7.83
N GLN A 427 36.83 0.14 7.27
CA GLN A 427 36.97 -1.30 7.57
C GLN A 427 36.64 -1.73 9.02
N SER A 428 36.15 -0.80 9.83
CA SER A 428 35.60 -1.09 11.15
C SER A 428 34.20 -1.71 11.03
N ASP A 429 33.86 -2.57 11.99
CA ASP A 429 32.53 -3.17 12.09
C ASP A 429 31.48 -2.11 12.40
N ALA A 430 30.51 -1.96 11.49
CA ALA A 430 29.41 -1.00 11.60
C ALA A 430 28.56 -1.23 12.86
N THR A 431 28.40 -2.49 13.29
CA THR A 431 27.61 -2.83 14.48
C THR A 431 28.30 -2.32 15.75
N SER A 432 29.61 -2.55 15.89
CA SER A 432 30.41 -2.00 16.98
C SER A 432 30.37 -0.47 17.02
N ILE A 433 30.50 0.19 15.86
CA ILE A 433 30.45 1.66 15.80
C ILE A 433 29.10 2.17 16.30
N ALA A 434 27.99 1.61 15.84
CA ALA A 434 26.65 2.00 16.29
C ALA A 434 26.47 1.80 17.80
N CYS A 435 26.85 0.63 18.33
CA CYS A 435 26.71 0.32 19.75
C CYS A 435 27.55 1.26 20.63
N ASP A 436 28.78 1.54 20.22
CA ASP A 436 29.66 2.40 21.00
C ASP A 436 29.28 3.89 20.86
N ALA A 437 28.75 4.32 19.72
CA ALA A 437 28.14 5.63 19.55
C ALA A 437 26.97 5.83 20.54
N ILE A 438 26.08 4.84 20.67
CA ILE A 438 24.95 4.92 21.60
C ILE A 438 25.45 5.02 23.05
N LYS A 439 26.46 4.23 23.44
CA LYS A 439 27.08 4.33 24.77
C LYS A 439 27.74 5.69 24.99
N HIS A 440 28.46 6.18 24.00
CA HIS A 440 29.12 7.49 24.05
C HIS A 440 28.09 8.62 24.21
N ALA A 441 27.01 8.61 23.43
CA ALA A 441 25.93 9.58 23.55
C ALA A 441 25.27 9.56 24.93
N LYS A 442 25.03 8.37 25.48
CA LYS A 442 24.49 8.21 26.83
C LYS A 442 25.42 8.81 27.89
N ASN A 443 26.72 8.56 27.80
CA ASN A 443 27.71 9.07 28.76
C ASN A 443 27.87 10.59 28.67
N ASN A 444 27.68 11.17 27.48
CA ASN A 444 27.79 12.61 27.23
C ASN A 444 26.45 13.35 27.23
N ASN A 445 25.36 12.70 27.67
CA ASN A 445 24.00 13.26 27.73
C ASN A 445 23.49 13.85 26.39
N ILE A 446 23.91 13.26 25.27
CA ILE A 446 23.44 13.63 23.93
C ILE A 446 22.03 13.06 23.73
N ASN A 447 21.11 13.88 23.22
CA ASN A 447 19.68 13.51 23.17
C ASN A 447 19.36 12.56 22.02
N VAL A 448 20.01 12.70 20.86
CA VAL A 448 19.72 11.88 19.67
C VAL A 448 21.00 11.37 19.02
N VAL A 449 20.99 10.11 18.58
CA VAL A 449 22.03 9.50 17.74
C VAL A 449 21.44 9.13 16.39
N LEU A 450 22.03 9.66 15.32
CA LEU A 450 21.65 9.36 13.94
C LEU A 450 22.68 8.42 13.32
N ILE A 451 22.27 7.22 12.95
CA ILE A 451 23.15 6.15 12.46
C ILE A 451 23.08 6.11 10.93
N ASP A 452 24.17 6.53 10.27
CA ASP A 452 24.31 6.47 8.80
C ASP A 452 24.84 5.09 8.38
N THR A 453 24.06 4.32 7.63
CA THR A 453 24.49 2.99 7.17
C THR A 453 24.92 3.03 5.70
N ALA A 454 25.82 2.10 5.33
CA ALA A 454 26.19 1.89 3.93
C ALA A 454 24.96 1.58 3.06
N GLY A 455 24.94 2.09 1.83
CA GLY A 455 23.94 1.69 0.85
C GLY A 455 24.16 0.26 0.36
N ARG A 456 23.07 -0.49 0.22
CA ARG A 456 23.12 -1.93 -0.07
C ARG A 456 22.02 -2.27 -1.06
N MET A 457 22.30 -3.10 -2.05
CA MET A 457 21.24 -3.65 -2.90
C MET A 457 20.47 -4.71 -2.11
N GLN A 458 19.16 -4.74 -2.32
CA GLN A 458 18.24 -5.62 -1.59
C GLN A 458 18.51 -7.11 -1.82
N ASP A 459 19.14 -7.46 -2.95
CA ASP A 459 19.48 -8.85 -3.29
C ASP A 459 20.88 -9.28 -2.79
N ASN A 460 21.63 -8.38 -2.12
CA ASN A 460 22.97 -8.69 -1.63
C ASN A 460 22.91 -9.28 -0.21
N ALA A 461 22.84 -10.61 -0.12
CA ALA A 461 22.68 -11.32 1.15
C ALA A 461 23.75 -10.99 2.22
N PRO A 462 25.06 -10.98 1.93
CA PRO A 462 26.08 -10.59 2.92
C PRO A 462 25.87 -9.18 3.50
N LEU A 463 25.49 -8.24 2.64
CA LEU A 463 25.20 -6.88 3.07
C LEU A 463 23.89 -6.83 3.88
N MET A 464 22.86 -7.58 3.53
CA MET A 464 21.64 -7.61 4.34
C MET A 464 21.84 -8.30 5.71
N MET A 465 22.70 -9.32 5.79
CA MET A 465 23.13 -9.93 7.05
C MET A 465 23.80 -8.93 7.99
N SER A 466 24.78 -8.18 7.50
CA SER A 466 25.46 -7.17 8.31
C SER A 466 24.53 -6.03 8.74
N LEU A 467 23.55 -5.65 7.91
CA LEU A 467 22.54 -4.66 8.30
C LEU A 467 21.60 -5.20 9.40
N SER A 468 21.10 -6.42 9.24
CA SER A 468 20.24 -7.06 10.24
C SER A 468 20.98 -7.24 11.57
N GLN A 469 22.26 -7.62 11.53
CA GLN A 469 23.10 -7.68 12.72
C GLN A 469 23.21 -6.32 13.42
N LEU A 470 23.43 -5.24 12.67
CA LEU A 470 23.47 -3.88 13.24
C LEU A 470 22.15 -3.52 13.91
N VAL A 471 21.02 -3.71 13.23
CA VAL A 471 19.69 -3.38 13.78
C VAL A 471 19.36 -4.21 15.01
N ASN A 472 19.62 -5.52 14.98
CA ASN A 472 19.30 -6.42 16.11
C ASN A 472 20.24 -6.24 17.31
N THR A 473 21.46 -5.74 17.11
CA THR A 473 22.41 -5.53 18.21
C THR A 473 22.32 -4.11 18.78
N ALA A 474 22.21 -3.10 17.92
CA ALA A 474 22.10 -1.71 18.33
C ALA A 474 20.71 -1.36 18.88
N LEU A 475 19.68 -2.14 18.50
CA LEU A 475 18.29 -1.98 18.91
C LEU A 475 17.80 -0.52 18.80
N PRO A 476 17.86 0.08 17.59
CA PRO A 476 17.48 1.47 17.40
C PRO A 476 16.00 1.70 17.76
N ASP A 477 15.67 2.88 18.29
CA ASP A 477 14.29 3.26 18.59
C ASP A 477 13.47 3.36 17.31
N LEU A 478 14.08 3.86 16.23
CA LEU A 478 13.44 4.08 14.93
C LEU A 478 14.32 3.63 13.77
N VAL A 479 13.78 2.80 12.87
CA VAL A 479 14.41 2.44 11.60
C VAL A 479 13.71 3.16 10.45
N LEU A 480 14.43 4.05 9.76
CA LEU A 480 13.92 4.82 8.63
C LEU A 480 14.51 4.30 7.31
N PHE A 481 13.64 3.85 6.42
CA PHE A 481 13.99 3.55 5.04
C PHE A 481 14.02 4.83 4.22
N VAL A 482 15.12 5.05 3.51
CA VAL A 482 15.30 6.19 2.62
C VAL A 482 15.14 5.70 1.19
N GLY A 483 14.07 6.15 0.53
CA GLY A 483 13.74 5.81 -0.86
C GLY A 483 13.74 7.04 -1.76
N GLU A 484 13.88 6.84 -3.07
CA GLU A 484 13.74 7.91 -4.07
C GLU A 484 12.33 7.95 -4.64
N ALA A 485 11.77 9.15 -4.80
CA ALA A 485 10.44 9.32 -5.39
C ALA A 485 10.37 8.94 -6.88
N LEU A 486 11.50 9.00 -7.58
CA LEU A 486 11.60 8.72 -9.02
C LEU A 486 11.42 7.24 -9.35
N VAL A 487 11.79 6.36 -8.42
CA VAL A 487 11.93 4.93 -8.64
C VAL A 487 10.62 4.25 -8.21
N GLY A 488 9.62 4.18 -9.08
CA GLY A 488 8.28 3.69 -8.75
C GLY A 488 8.23 2.26 -8.21
N ASN A 489 8.28 1.25 -9.10
CA ASN A 489 8.17 -0.16 -8.72
C ASN A 489 9.38 -0.68 -7.95
N ASP A 490 10.61 -0.28 -8.33
CA ASP A 490 11.79 -0.85 -7.68
C ASP A 490 11.89 -0.39 -6.23
N ALA A 491 11.36 0.79 -5.87
CA ALA A 491 11.44 1.23 -4.48
C ALA A 491 10.46 0.46 -3.57
N VAL A 492 9.36 -0.07 -4.14
CA VAL A 492 8.49 -1.04 -3.43
C VAL A 492 9.22 -2.36 -3.22
N ASP A 493 9.87 -2.90 -4.26
CA ASP A 493 10.66 -4.13 -4.17
C ASP A 493 11.79 -4.00 -3.14
N GLN A 494 12.53 -2.89 -3.21
CA GLN A 494 13.59 -2.56 -2.27
C GLN A 494 13.08 -2.53 -0.84
N LEU A 495 12.03 -1.76 -0.58
CA LEU A 495 11.47 -1.62 0.76
C LEU A 495 10.96 -2.98 1.30
N THR A 496 10.26 -3.75 0.46
CA THR A 496 9.71 -5.06 0.84
C THR A 496 10.82 -6.04 1.17
N LYS A 497 11.83 -6.18 0.31
CA LYS A 497 12.96 -7.09 0.53
C LYS A 497 13.85 -6.66 1.69
N PHE A 498 14.06 -5.35 1.88
CA PHE A 498 14.75 -4.86 3.08
C PHE A 498 14.03 -5.26 4.36
N ASN A 499 12.71 -5.05 4.40
CA ASN A 499 11.91 -5.38 5.56
C ASN A 499 11.89 -6.90 5.81
N GLN A 500 11.73 -7.69 4.75
CA GLN A 500 11.75 -9.16 4.82
C GLN A 500 13.09 -9.67 5.32
N ALA A 501 14.21 -9.13 4.84
CA ALA A 501 15.53 -9.54 5.30
C ALA A 501 15.76 -9.23 6.79
N LEU A 502 15.25 -8.09 7.29
CA LEU A 502 15.30 -7.79 8.73
C LEU A 502 14.50 -8.81 9.56
N ILE A 503 13.35 -9.25 9.05
CA ILE A 503 12.51 -10.29 9.66
C ILE A 503 13.22 -11.65 9.64
N ASP A 504 13.63 -12.12 8.47
CA ASP A 504 14.17 -13.47 8.26
C ASP A 504 15.49 -13.71 9.01
N LEU A 505 16.32 -12.67 9.11
CA LEU A 505 17.63 -12.74 9.74
C LEU A 505 17.58 -12.43 11.24
N SER A 506 16.43 -12.01 11.75
CA SER A 506 16.24 -11.84 13.18
C SER A 506 16.02 -13.17 13.88
N LYS A 507 16.57 -13.29 15.09
CA LYS A 507 16.34 -14.44 15.97
C LYS A 507 15.21 -14.20 16.98
N ASP A 508 14.71 -12.96 17.04
CA ASP A 508 13.68 -12.56 17.98
C ASP A 508 12.28 -12.93 17.47
N LYS A 509 11.39 -13.29 18.40
CA LYS A 509 9.98 -13.56 18.08
C LYS A 509 9.25 -12.35 17.48
N ASN A 510 9.67 -11.15 17.87
CA ASN A 510 9.16 -9.88 17.37
C ASN A 510 10.32 -9.10 16.73
N PRO A 511 10.64 -9.37 15.45
CA PRO A 511 11.79 -8.77 14.80
C PRO A 511 11.64 -7.26 14.65
N ARG A 512 12.76 -6.53 14.68
CA ARG A 512 12.77 -5.10 14.32
C ARG A 512 12.62 -4.94 12.82
N THR A 513 11.58 -4.22 12.42
CA THR A 513 11.25 -3.91 11.03
C THR A 513 11.56 -2.46 10.71
N ILE A 514 11.35 -2.07 9.45
CA ILE A 514 11.31 -0.67 9.07
C ILE A 514 10.07 -0.02 9.70
N ASP A 515 10.27 1.09 10.39
CA ASP A 515 9.21 1.81 11.09
C ASP A 515 8.60 2.91 10.22
N GLY A 516 9.41 3.58 9.39
CA GLY A 516 8.95 4.69 8.56
C GLY A 516 9.85 4.95 7.34
N ILE A 517 9.39 5.86 6.49
CA ILE A 517 9.97 6.14 5.18
C ILE A 517 10.36 7.62 5.09
N ILE A 518 11.54 7.90 4.55
CA ILE A 518 11.91 9.22 4.03
C ILE A 518 11.93 9.12 2.51
N LEU A 519 11.05 9.86 1.85
CA LEU A 519 10.98 9.91 0.40
C LEU A 519 11.78 11.09 -0.13
N THR A 520 12.83 10.82 -0.89
CA THR A 520 13.83 11.81 -1.32
C THR A 520 13.67 12.14 -2.81
N LYS A 521 14.36 13.20 -3.25
CA LYS A 521 14.30 13.70 -4.64
C LYS A 521 12.87 13.99 -5.06
N PHE A 522 12.05 14.44 -4.12
CA PHE A 522 10.64 14.73 -4.38
C PHE A 522 10.50 15.96 -5.27
N ASP A 523 11.51 16.84 -5.27
CA ASP A 523 11.67 17.99 -6.16
C ASP A 523 11.85 17.60 -7.64
N THR A 524 12.17 16.34 -7.96
CA THR A 524 12.45 15.92 -9.35
C THR A 524 11.29 15.23 -10.05
N ILE A 525 10.14 15.04 -9.39
CA ILE A 525 9.05 14.19 -9.89
C ILE A 525 7.77 14.95 -10.28
N ASP A 526 7.79 16.29 -10.25
CA ASP A 526 6.63 17.15 -10.54
C ASP A 526 5.35 16.67 -9.82
N ASP A 527 4.37 16.14 -10.58
CA ASP A 527 3.09 15.64 -10.09
C ASP A 527 3.03 14.10 -10.00
N LYS A 528 4.12 13.39 -10.32
CA LYS A 528 4.24 11.92 -10.32
C LYS A 528 4.55 11.36 -8.93
N VAL A 529 3.70 11.70 -7.97
CA VAL A 529 3.89 11.42 -6.54
C VAL A 529 3.47 10.00 -6.12
N GLY A 530 3.12 9.13 -7.07
CA GLY A 530 2.55 7.80 -6.84
C GLY A 530 3.47 6.78 -6.17
N ALA A 531 4.78 7.02 -6.16
CA ALA A 531 5.73 6.19 -5.41
C ALA A 531 5.40 6.18 -3.91
N ALA A 532 4.91 7.31 -3.37
CA ALA A 532 4.47 7.42 -1.98
C ALA A 532 3.34 6.43 -1.64
N ILE A 533 2.30 6.38 -2.48
CA ILE A 533 1.19 5.44 -2.33
C ILE A 533 1.71 4.01 -2.36
N SER A 534 2.58 3.73 -3.32
CA SER A 534 3.03 2.37 -3.59
C SER A 534 3.82 1.78 -2.42
N MET A 535 4.70 2.59 -1.81
CA MET A 535 5.46 2.15 -0.64
C MET A 535 4.59 1.96 0.61
N VAL A 536 3.70 2.92 0.88
CA VAL A 536 2.83 2.88 2.07
C VAL A 536 1.83 1.73 1.96
N TYR A 537 1.25 1.51 0.78
CA TYR A 537 0.31 0.42 0.54
C TYR A 537 0.95 -0.95 0.76
N SER A 538 2.17 -1.17 0.25
CA SER A 538 2.82 -2.47 0.34
C SER A 538 3.37 -2.81 1.72
N THR A 539 3.74 -1.80 2.52
CA THR A 539 4.44 -2.04 3.80
C THR A 539 3.71 -1.57 5.04
N GLY A 540 2.70 -0.71 4.89
CA GLY A 540 2.04 -0.03 5.99
C GLY A 540 2.92 1.00 6.70
N ALA A 541 4.18 1.19 6.30
CA ALA A 541 5.10 2.11 6.95
C ALA A 541 4.76 3.58 6.55
N PRO A 542 4.56 4.49 7.51
CA PRO A 542 4.34 5.92 7.23
C PRO A 542 5.49 6.58 6.48
N ILE A 543 5.17 7.55 5.63
CA ILE A 543 6.14 8.55 5.19
C ILE A 543 6.31 9.59 6.29
N VAL A 544 7.48 9.61 6.90
CA VAL A 544 7.84 10.53 8.00
C VAL A 544 8.28 11.89 7.44
N PHE A 545 9.10 11.89 6.38
CA PHE A 545 9.56 13.10 5.72
C PHE A 545 9.64 12.98 4.20
N LEU A 546 9.53 14.13 3.53
CA LEU A 546 9.83 14.36 2.13
C LEU A 546 11.10 15.21 2.01
N GLY A 547 12.10 14.70 1.30
CA GLY A 547 13.27 15.45 0.88
C GLY A 547 13.02 16.15 -0.45
N VAL A 548 12.95 17.48 -0.43
CA VAL A 548 12.51 18.34 -1.56
C VAL A 548 13.65 19.22 -2.10
N GLY A 549 14.87 18.70 -2.11
CA GLY A 549 16.06 19.46 -2.52
C GLY A 549 17.34 18.98 -1.83
N GLN A 550 18.39 19.80 -1.85
CA GLN A 550 19.73 19.46 -1.36
C GLN A 550 20.14 20.23 -0.09
N SER A 551 19.46 21.33 0.24
CA SER A 551 19.72 22.12 1.44
C SER A 551 19.22 21.43 2.71
N TYR A 552 19.77 21.80 3.87
CA TYR A 552 19.30 21.31 5.18
C TYR A 552 17.84 21.66 5.46
N THR A 553 17.37 22.77 4.90
CA THR A 553 15.98 23.24 4.98
C THR A 553 15.03 22.47 4.07
N ASP A 554 15.53 21.63 3.16
CA ASP A 554 14.72 20.95 2.14
C ASP A 554 14.16 19.62 2.65
N LEU A 555 13.55 19.68 3.83
CA LEU A 555 12.86 18.59 4.50
C LEU A 555 11.45 19.07 4.86
N ARG A 556 10.43 18.27 4.51
CA ARG A 556 9.01 18.60 4.73
C ARG A 556 8.30 17.41 5.33
N ARG A 557 7.27 17.65 6.16
CA ARG A 557 6.30 16.61 6.52
C ARG A 557 5.35 16.40 5.34
N MET A 558 4.86 15.18 5.17
CA MET A 558 3.90 14.88 4.11
C MET A 558 2.54 15.49 4.46
N ASN A 559 1.97 16.27 3.53
CA ASN A 559 0.57 16.67 3.59
C ASN A 559 -0.24 15.72 2.69
N VAL A 560 -1.07 14.88 3.33
CA VAL A 560 -1.85 13.84 2.64
C VAL A 560 -2.83 14.44 1.63
N ASP A 561 -3.50 15.53 1.96
CA ASP A 561 -4.47 16.19 1.08
C ASP A 561 -3.81 16.73 -0.19
N VAL A 562 -2.62 17.34 -0.04
CA VAL A 562 -1.85 17.85 -1.19
C VAL A 562 -1.39 16.72 -2.10
N VAL A 563 -0.89 15.61 -1.53
CA VAL A 563 -0.45 14.45 -2.32
C VAL A 563 -1.62 13.81 -3.05
N THR A 564 -2.75 13.58 -2.36
CA THR A 564 -3.94 12.98 -2.96
C THR A 564 -4.55 13.86 -4.05
N GLU A 565 -4.66 15.17 -3.84
CA GLU A 565 -5.14 16.08 -4.87
C GLU A 565 -4.18 16.13 -6.07
N SER A 566 -2.86 16.08 -5.86
CA SER A 566 -1.88 16.00 -6.95
C SER A 566 -2.02 14.72 -7.78
N LEU A 567 -2.30 13.58 -7.15
CA LEU A 567 -2.56 12.30 -7.81
C LEU A 567 -3.84 12.31 -8.64
N LEU A 568 -4.87 13.03 -8.19
CA LEU A 568 -6.16 13.13 -8.88
C LEU A 568 -6.25 14.32 -9.84
N ARG A 569 -5.24 15.18 -9.86
CA ARG A 569 -5.19 16.34 -10.75
C ARG A 569 -5.05 15.89 -12.20
N GLY A 570 -5.94 16.39 -13.06
CA GLY A 570 -5.97 16.11 -14.49
C GLY A 570 -6.98 15.04 -14.90
N LEU A 571 -7.53 14.27 -13.95
CA LEU A 571 -8.61 13.29 -14.18
C LEU A 571 -9.97 13.95 -14.48
N LEU A 572 -10.14 15.21 -14.08
CA LEU A 572 -11.33 16.04 -14.34
C LEU A 572 -10.96 17.30 -15.13
N LYS A 573 -10.37 17.16 -16.32
CA LYS A 573 -10.52 18.24 -17.30
C LYS A 573 -11.95 18.19 -17.79
N HIS A 574 -12.80 19.10 -17.28
CA HIS A 574 -14.08 19.41 -17.91
C HIS A 574 -13.80 19.73 -19.38
N HIS A 575 -14.18 18.83 -20.28
CA HIS A 575 -14.27 19.15 -21.70
C HIS A 575 -15.56 19.94 -21.88
N THR A 576 -15.57 21.21 -21.46
CA THR A 576 -16.59 22.14 -21.93
C THR A 576 -16.27 22.46 -23.38
N LYS A 577 -16.93 21.76 -24.31
CA LYS A 577 -17.05 22.19 -25.70
C LYS A 577 -17.92 23.45 -25.70
N CYS A 578 -17.31 24.63 -25.61
CA CYS A 578 -17.99 25.85 -26.00
C CYS A 578 -17.87 25.96 -27.52
N LYS A 579 -19.01 26.00 -28.22
CA LYS A 579 -19.05 26.46 -29.62
C LYS A 579 -18.89 27.97 -29.59
N ASP A 580 -18.04 28.51 -30.45
CA ASP A 580 -18.08 29.94 -30.74
C ASP A 580 -19.38 30.28 -31.50
N ASP A 581 -19.71 31.57 -31.62
CA ASP A 581 -20.90 32.07 -32.33
C ASP A 581 -20.90 31.73 -33.84
N LYS A 582 -19.85 31.05 -34.34
CA LYS A 582 -19.67 30.62 -35.72
C LYS A 582 -19.70 29.09 -35.89
N GLY A 583 -19.92 28.34 -34.82
CA GLY A 583 -20.06 26.88 -34.86
C GLY A 583 -18.74 26.10 -34.94
N HIS A 584 -17.58 26.73 -34.75
CA HIS A 584 -16.31 26.05 -34.61
C HIS A 584 -16.12 25.54 -33.17
N ILE A 585 -15.51 24.36 -33.07
CA ILE A 585 -15.14 23.75 -31.79
C ILE A 585 -13.71 24.23 -31.48
N GLU A 586 -13.56 25.18 -30.55
CA GLU A 586 -12.25 25.51 -29.97
C GLU A 586 -12.01 24.76 -28.65
N GLU A 587 -10.81 24.19 -28.49
CA GLU A 587 -10.35 23.64 -27.22
C GLU A 587 -9.93 24.77 -26.27
N VAL A 588 -10.81 25.16 -25.34
CA VAL A 588 -10.46 26.12 -24.30
C VAL A 588 -9.88 25.39 -23.08
N ILE A 589 -8.56 25.50 -22.87
CA ILE A 589 -7.88 25.06 -21.64
C ILE A 589 -8.19 26.06 -20.52
N VAL A 590 -9.13 25.73 -19.62
CA VAL A 590 -9.35 26.51 -18.40
C VAL A 590 -8.18 26.26 -17.43
N ARG A 591 -7.19 27.16 -17.45
CA ARG A 591 -6.19 27.25 -16.38
C ARG A 591 -6.86 27.83 -15.14
N ILE A 592 -7.05 27.02 -14.10
CA ILE A 592 -7.29 27.53 -12.74
C ILE A 592 -5.99 28.23 -12.32
N ARG A 593 -5.97 29.57 -12.35
CA ARG A 593 -4.86 30.36 -11.83
C ARG A 593 -4.78 30.11 -10.31
N PRO A 594 -3.57 29.97 -9.72
CA PRO A 594 -3.44 30.07 -8.27
C PRO A 594 -3.82 31.50 -7.88
N GLN A 595 -4.75 31.66 -6.94
CA GLN A 595 -4.92 32.94 -6.28
C GLN A 595 -3.62 33.23 -5.50
N ALA A 596 -2.96 34.32 -5.88
CA ALA A 596 -1.95 34.94 -5.05
C ALA A 596 -2.67 35.71 -3.94
N HIS A 597 -2.34 35.42 -2.69
CA HIS A 597 -1.98 36.41 -1.67
C HIS A 597 -1.30 35.71 -0.50
#